data_AF-A0A653DU19-F1
#
_entry.id   AF-A0A653DU19-F1
#
_cell.length_a   1.000
_cell.length_b   1.000
_cell.length_c   1.000
_cell.angle_alpha   90.00
_cell.angle_beta   90.00
_cell.angle_gamma   90.00
#
_symmetry.space_group_name_H-M   'P 1'
#
loop_
_entity.id
_entity.type
_entity.pdbx_description
1 polymer ?
#
loop_
_entity_poly.entity_id
_entity_poly.type
_entity_poly.pdbx_seq_one_letter_code
_entity_poly.pdbx_strand_id
1 'polypeptide(L)'
;MEGVILRYAPSSWVRTTTTGQYEVSSSEFNEIAAELRNAGISKTIKKINRYQNVYDFGQVLIREQHLTVMNPGTQYYRVRRYVVVEKCYLNDALEYNLDYRRINRSSEITFSKSISVRSSSEVVLVVQIITDNKMASYVTPKNCADFFIEYIVEF
;
A
#
# COMPACT_ATOMS: atom_id res chain seq x y z
N MET A 1 3.33 22.30 17.96
CA MET A 1 4.57 21.51 18.08
C MET A 1 4.51 20.49 16.95
N GLU A 2 5.32 20.64 15.91
CA GLU A 2 5.32 19.70 14.79
C GLU A 2 5.86 18.35 15.32
N GLY A 3 5.09 17.27 15.19
CA GLY A 3 5.51 15.97 15.72
C GLY A 3 6.79 15.52 14.99
N VAL A 4 7.86 15.23 15.74
CA VAL A 4 9.19 14.81 15.22
C VAL A 4 9.08 13.71 14.15
N ILE A 5 8.05 12.86 14.26
CA ILE A 5 7.73 11.76 13.35
C ILE A 5 7.41 12.25 11.93
N LEU A 6 6.80 13.42 11.77
CA LEU A 6 6.42 13.96 10.45
C LEU A 6 7.61 14.48 9.63
N ARG A 7 8.80 14.64 10.23
CA ARG A 7 10.01 15.07 9.51
C ARG A 7 10.42 14.12 8.39
N TYR A 8 10.07 12.84 8.54
CA TYR A 8 10.39 11.77 7.59
C TYR A 8 9.18 11.32 6.77
N ALA A 9 8.02 11.97 6.94
CA ALA A 9 6.87 11.72 6.09
C ALA A 9 7.17 12.18 4.65
N PRO A 10 6.61 11.50 3.63
CA PRO A 10 6.76 11.94 2.25
C PRO A 10 6.32 13.40 2.08
N SER A 11 7.06 14.19 1.29
CA SER A 11 6.75 15.61 1.06
C SER A 11 5.37 15.84 0.45
N SER A 12 4.85 14.82 -0.23
CA SER A 12 3.52 14.83 -0.83
C SER A 12 2.40 14.74 0.21
N TRP A 13 2.67 14.23 1.42
CA TRP A 13 1.67 14.05 2.46
C TRP A 13 1.16 15.39 3.00
N VAL A 14 -0.15 15.44 3.24
CA VAL A 14 -0.74 16.51 4.04
C VAL A 14 -0.12 16.43 5.42
N ARG A 15 0.47 17.53 5.92
CA ARG A 15 1.15 17.59 7.22
C ARG A 15 0.15 17.52 8.37
N THR A 16 -0.32 16.31 8.64
CA THR A 16 -1.23 15.99 9.73
C THR A 16 -0.83 14.67 10.35
N THR A 17 -1.09 14.53 11.65
CA THR A 17 -0.91 13.27 12.38
C THR A 17 -2.13 12.37 12.29
N THR A 18 -3.24 12.86 11.74
CA THR A 18 -4.47 12.08 11.59
C THR A 18 -4.32 11.06 10.48
N THR A 19 -4.78 9.83 10.75
CA THR A 19 -4.94 8.83 9.71
C THR A 19 -6.14 9.18 8.85
N GLY A 20 -6.01 9.11 7.52
CA GLY A 20 -7.09 9.52 6.64
C GLY A 20 -6.86 9.27 5.16
N GLN A 21 -7.93 9.48 4.40
CA GLN A 21 -7.91 9.45 2.94
C GLN A 21 -7.87 10.88 2.39
N TYR A 22 -6.98 11.13 1.44
CA TYR A 22 -6.77 12.43 0.83
C TYR A 22 -6.84 12.31 -0.69
N GLU A 23 -7.54 13.24 -1.32
CA GLU A 23 -7.56 13.31 -2.78
C GLU A 23 -6.15 13.63 -3.31
N VAL A 24 -5.73 12.90 -4.34
CA VAL A 24 -4.42 13.11 -4.96
C VAL A 24 -4.46 14.24 -5.98
N SER A 25 -3.33 14.89 -6.22
CA SER A 25 -3.22 15.87 -7.32
C SER A 25 -3.41 15.20 -8.68
N SER A 26 -3.77 15.97 -9.72
CA SER A 26 -3.93 15.42 -11.08
C SER A 26 -2.66 14.75 -11.62
N SER A 27 -1.47 15.26 -11.25
CA SER A 27 -0.20 14.67 -11.65
C SER A 27 -0.01 13.28 -11.03
N GLU A 28 -0.23 13.17 -9.72
CA GLU A 28 -0.13 11.92 -8.98
C GLU A 28 -1.22 10.93 -9.41
N PHE A 29 -2.45 11.41 -9.66
CA PHE A 29 -3.51 10.59 -10.26
C PHE A 29 -3.04 9.94 -11.55
N ASN A 30 -2.48 10.72 -12.48
CA ASN A 30 -2.04 10.24 -13.78
C ASN A 30 -0.89 9.23 -13.67
N GLU A 31 0.05 9.45 -12.75
CA GLU A 31 1.16 8.54 -12.46
C GLU A 31 0.63 7.18 -11.97
N ILE A 32 -0.17 7.17 -10.90
CA ILE A 32 -0.71 5.93 -10.33
C ILE A 32 -1.67 5.23 -11.29
N ALA A 33 -2.48 5.98 -12.04
CA ALA A 33 -3.34 5.42 -13.08
C ALA A 33 -2.52 4.75 -14.20
N ALA A 34 -1.39 5.33 -14.61
CA ALA A 34 -0.50 4.73 -15.61
C ALA A 34 0.14 3.44 -15.08
N GLU A 35 0.60 3.43 -13.83
CA GLU A 35 1.11 2.22 -13.18
C GLU A 35 0.06 1.09 -13.15
N LEU A 36 -1.18 1.40 -12.76
CA LEU A 36 -2.28 0.43 -12.71
C LEU A 36 -2.64 -0.12 -14.08
N ARG A 37 -2.65 0.72 -15.12
CA ARG A 37 -2.84 0.26 -16.51
C ARG A 37 -1.75 -0.72 -16.92
N ASN A 38 -0.49 -0.41 -16.60
CA ASN A 38 0.64 -1.33 -16.84
C ASN A 38 0.53 -2.63 -16.02
N ALA A 39 -0.15 -2.59 -14.88
CA ALA A 39 -0.46 -3.76 -14.06
C ALA A 39 -1.65 -4.59 -14.58
N GLY A 40 -2.32 -4.17 -15.65
CA GLY A 40 -3.42 -4.90 -16.29
C GLY A 40 -4.82 -4.36 -16.01
N ILE A 41 -4.97 -3.21 -15.35
CA ILE A 41 -6.27 -2.55 -15.18
C ILE A 41 -6.77 -1.99 -16.51
N SER A 42 -7.90 -2.52 -16.98
CA SER A 42 -8.63 -2.01 -18.15
C SER A 42 -9.87 -1.19 -17.79
N LYS A 43 -10.35 -1.26 -16.54
CA LYS A 43 -11.51 -0.49 -16.07
C LYS A 43 -11.16 1.00 -15.90
N THR A 44 -12.14 1.87 -16.13
CA THR A 44 -12.01 3.30 -15.86
C THR A 44 -11.84 3.55 -14.37
N ILE A 45 -10.75 4.21 -13.99
CA ILE A 45 -10.50 4.64 -12.61
C ILE A 45 -11.31 5.91 -12.35
N LYS A 46 -12.20 5.88 -11.37
CA LYS A 46 -13.04 7.02 -10.96
C LYS A 46 -12.35 7.89 -9.93
N LYS A 47 -11.62 7.27 -9.01
CA LYS A 47 -11.03 7.96 -7.86
C LYS A 47 -9.74 7.26 -7.42
N ILE A 48 -8.74 8.06 -7.06
CA ILE A 48 -7.54 7.61 -6.37
C ILE A 48 -7.41 8.50 -5.14
N ASN A 49 -7.40 7.90 -3.96
CA ASN A 49 -7.08 8.60 -2.72
C ASN A 49 -5.76 8.09 -2.20
N ARG A 50 -4.93 8.99 -1.67
CA ARG A 50 -3.81 8.60 -0.82
C ARG A 50 -4.33 8.23 0.56
N TYR A 51 -3.94 7.07 1.06
CA TYR A 51 -4.17 6.71 2.45
C TYR A 51 -2.93 7.07 3.27
N GLN A 52 -3.09 8.01 4.20
CA GLN A 52 -2.00 8.42 5.07
C GLN A 52 -2.23 7.79 6.44
N ASN A 53 -1.48 6.74 6.77
CA ASN A 53 -1.39 6.21 8.12
C ASN A 53 0.06 6.35 8.59
N VAL A 54 0.30 7.35 9.47
CA VAL A 54 1.65 7.66 9.99
C VAL A 54 2.22 6.49 10.79
N TYR A 55 1.37 5.71 11.47
CA TYR A 55 1.82 4.57 12.28
C TYR A 55 2.33 3.43 11.41
N ASP A 56 1.55 3.00 10.41
CA ASP A 56 1.95 1.91 9.51
C ASP A 56 3.20 2.29 8.71
N PHE A 57 3.26 3.54 8.23
CA PHE A 57 4.45 4.05 7.56
C PHE A 57 5.68 4.04 8.47
N GLY A 58 5.54 4.49 9.72
CA GLY A 58 6.62 4.44 10.70
C GLY A 58 7.12 3.02 10.99
N GLN A 59 6.20 2.05 11.10
CA GLN A 59 6.57 0.63 11.28
C GLN A 59 7.39 0.12 10.10
N VAL A 60 7.00 0.46 8.88
CA VAL A 60 7.74 0.09 7.66
C VAL A 60 9.14 0.71 7.64
N LEU A 61 9.30 1.98 8.02
CA LEU A 61 10.62 2.62 8.11
C LEU A 61 11.54 1.90 9.11
N ILE A 62 11.03 1.59 10.30
CA ILE A 62 11.79 0.86 11.34
C ILE A 62 12.14 -0.54 10.84
N ARG A 63 11.20 -1.22 10.18
CA ARG A 63 11.40 -2.57 9.66
C ARG A 63 12.48 -2.62 8.59
N GLU A 64 12.50 -1.66 7.67
CA GLU A 64 13.53 -1.55 6.64
C GLU A 64 14.93 -1.34 7.24
N GLN A 65 15.06 -0.44 8.21
CA GLN A 65 16.32 -0.23 8.94
C GLN A 65 16.78 -1.51 9.64
N HIS A 66 15.86 -2.18 10.35
CA HIS A 66 16.15 -3.41 11.04
C HIS A 66 16.62 -4.52 10.08
N LEU A 67 15.93 -4.71 8.95
CA LEU A 67 16.29 -5.71 7.94
C LEU A 67 17.69 -5.46 7.35
N THR A 68 18.02 -4.19 7.11
CA THR A 68 19.32 -3.76 6.57
C THR A 68 20.46 -4.01 7.57
N VAL A 69 20.23 -3.75 8.87
CA VAL A 69 21.23 -4.00 9.92
C VAL A 69 21.41 -5.49 10.19
N MET A 70 20.32 -6.26 10.23
CA MET A 70 20.38 -7.69 10.55
C MET A 70 20.88 -8.54 9.39
N ASN A 71 20.72 -8.08 8.14
CA ASN A 71 21.12 -8.82 6.93
C ASN A 71 21.95 -7.92 6.00
N PRO A 72 23.17 -7.52 6.38
CA PRO A 72 23.96 -6.52 5.65
C PRO A 72 24.35 -6.96 4.23
N GLY A 73 24.30 -8.25 3.91
CA GLY A 73 24.53 -8.79 2.57
C GLY A 73 23.30 -8.82 1.66
N THR A 74 22.11 -8.52 2.18
CA THR A 74 20.85 -8.56 1.43
C THR A 74 20.44 -7.16 1.04
N GLN A 75 20.26 -6.92 -0.26
CA GLN A 75 19.66 -5.67 -0.73
C GLN A 75 18.14 -5.76 -0.65
N TYR A 76 17.53 -4.82 0.07
CA TYR A 76 16.08 -4.67 0.14
C TYR A 76 15.60 -3.51 -0.76
N TYR A 77 14.38 -3.64 -1.25
CA TYR A 77 13.71 -2.69 -2.12
C TYR A 77 12.31 -2.41 -1.58
N ARG A 78 11.85 -1.17 -1.73
CA ARG A 78 10.42 -0.85 -1.63
C ARG A 78 9.79 -0.98 -3.01
N VAL A 79 8.76 -1.79 -3.13
CA VAL A 79 8.02 -1.97 -4.38
C VAL A 79 6.54 -1.76 -4.16
N ARG A 80 5.86 -1.19 -5.16
CA ARG A 80 4.39 -1.18 -5.20
C ARG A 80 3.88 -2.52 -5.69
N ARG A 81 2.88 -3.04 -4.99
CA ARG A 81 2.10 -4.22 -5.37
C ARG A 81 0.64 -3.95 -5.04
N TYR A 82 -0.21 -4.81 -5.56
CA TYR A 82 -1.65 -4.57 -5.57
C TYR A 82 -2.39 -5.72 -4.89
N VAL A 83 -3.46 -5.36 -4.18
CA VAL A 83 -4.45 -6.31 -3.68
C VAL A 83 -5.85 -5.81 -3.99
N VAL A 84 -6.73 -6.74 -4.34
CA VAL A 84 -8.17 -6.47 -4.53
C VAL A 84 -8.89 -6.83 -3.24
N VAL A 85 -9.74 -5.93 -2.78
CA VAL A 85 -10.59 -6.11 -1.59
C VAL A 85 -12.03 -5.72 -1.96
N GLU A 86 -13.01 -6.45 -1.44
CA GLU A 86 -14.41 -6.03 -1.56
C GLU A 86 -14.65 -4.76 -0.73
N LYS A 87 -15.44 -3.82 -1.24
CA LYS A 87 -15.74 -2.53 -0.60
C LYS A 87 -16.29 -2.69 0.81
N CYS A 88 -17.04 -3.75 1.09
CA CYS A 88 -17.55 -4.04 2.43
C CYS A 88 -16.44 -4.28 3.47
N TYR A 89 -15.26 -4.74 3.06
CA TYR A 89 -14.10 -4.97 3.93
C TYR A 89 -13.07 -3.83 3.88
N LEU A 90 -13.33 -2.75 3.14
CA LEU A 90 -12.35 -1.67 2.98
C LEU A 90 -12.00 -1.03 4.34
N ASN A 91 -12.98 -0.75 5.19
CA ASN A 91 -12.71 -0.14 6.49
C ASN A 91 -11.87 -1.07 7.38
N ASP A 92 -12.19 -2.36 7.42
CA ASP A 92 -11.39 -3.35 8.15
C ASP A 92 -9.98 -3.48 7.58
N ALA A 93 -9.83 -3.45 6.26
CA ALA A 93 -8.53 -3.48 5.59
C ALA A 93 -7.66 -2.28 5.99
N LEU A 94 -8.24 -1.09 6.10
CA LEU A 94 -7.53 0.14 6.48
C LEU A 94 -7.22 0.16 7.98
N GLU A 95 -8.18 -0.17 8.83
CA GLU A 95 -8.03 -0.12 10.29
C GLU A 95 -7.03 -1.17 10.81
N TYR A 96 -6.97 -2.35 10.17
CA TYR A 96 -6.15 -3.48 10.62
C TYR A 96 -5.01 -3.81 9.65
N ASN A 97 -4.56 -2.84 8.85
CA ASN A 97 -3.47 -2.96 7.86
C ASN A 97 -3.51 -4.30 7.09
N LEU A 98 -4.66 -4.60 6.51
CA LEU A 98 -4.93 -5.80 5.71
C LEU A 98 -4.77 -7.14 6.45
N ASP A 99 -5.19 -7.21 7.70
CA ASP A 99 -5.32 -8.48 8.41
C ASP A 99 -6.24 -9.46 7.64
N TYR A 100 -5.63 -10.51 7.09
CA TYR A 100 -6.30 -11.51 6.25
C TYR A 100 -7.53 -12.14 6.94
N ARG A 101 -7.52 -12.22 8.27
CA ARG A 101 -8.63 -12.76 9.08
C ARG A 101 -9.88 -11.89 9.05
N ARG A 102 -9.73 -10.59 8.77
CA ARG A 102 -10.83 -9.62 8.75
C ARG A 102 -11.35 -9.32 7.35
N ILE A 103 -10.56 -9.59 6.32
CA ILE A 103 -10.92 -9.34 4.92
C ILE A 103 -11.32 -10.62 4.16
N ASN A 104 -11.81 -11.63 4.89
CA ASN A 104 -12.26 -12.92 4.37
C ASN A 104 -11.21 -13.65 3.51
N ARG A 105 -9.97 -13.76 4.02
CA ARG A 105 -8.87 -14.52 3.40
C ARG A 105 -8.46 -15.67 4.32
N SER A 106 -8.08 -16.80 3.73
CA SER A 106 -8.00 -18.09 4.44
C SER A 106 -6.79 -18.27 5.35
N SER A 107 -5.64 -17.64 5.05
CA SER A 107 -4.40 -17.92 5.78
C SER A 107 -3.31 -16.87 5.65
N GLU A 108 -3.25 -16.16 4.52
CA GLU A 108 -2.24 -15.15 4.26
C GLU A 108 -2.75 -14.11 3.26
N ILE A 109 -2.01 -13.01 3.14
CA ILE A 109 -2.22 -11.99 2.12
C ILE A 109 -1.05 -12.00 1.14
N THR A 110 -1.38 -12.07 -0.14
CA THR A 110 -0.42 -12.01 -1.23
C THR A 110 -0.71 -10.78 -2.07
N PHE A 111 0.35 -10.05 -2.38
CA PHE A 111 0.31 -8.84 -3.18
C PHE A 111 0.91 -9.09 -4.54
N SER A 112 0.15 -8.79 -5.58
CA SER A 112 0.51 -9.13 -6.96
C SER A 112 1.05 -7.92 -7.70
N LYS A 113 1.97 -8.15 -8.64
CA LYS A 113 2.47 -7.14 -9.58
C LYS A 113 1.45 -6.83 -10.68
N SER A 114 0.61 -7.81 -11.02
CA SER A 114 -0.51 -7.66 -11.95
C SER A 114 -1.83 -7.76 -11.21
N ILE A 115 -2.88 -7.13 -11.72
CA ILE A 115 -4.18 -7.08 -11.06
C ILE A 115 -5.33 -7.18 -12.06
N SER A 116 -6.43 -7.77 -11.61
CA SER A 116 -7.69 -7.86 -12.35
C SER A 116 -8.83 -7.54 -11.40
N VAL A 117 -9.73 -6.67 -11.83
CA VAL A 117 -10.92 -6.26 -11.07
C VAL A 117 -12.14 -6.84 -11.77
N ARG A 118 -12.88 -7.68 -11.06
CA ARG A 118 -14.02 -8.46 -11.55
C ARG A 118 -15.30 -7.64 -11.49
N SER A 119 -15.57 -6.96 -10.38
CA SER A 119 -16.86 -6.27 -10.15
C SER A 119 -16.68 -4.76 -9.88
N SER A 120 -17.78 -4.04 -9.70
CA SER A 120 -17.79 -2.66 -9.18
C SER A 120 -17.86 -2.61 -7.64
N SER A 121 -18.05 -3.77 -6.99
CA SER A 121 -17.99 -3.91 -5.54
C SER A 121 -16.57 -4.03 -5.01
N GLU A 122 -15.58 -4.15 -5.89
CA GLU A 122 -14.17 -4.25 -5.53
C GLU A 122 -13.48 -2.87 -5.54
N VAL A 123 -12.44 -2.76 -4.71
CA VAL A 123 -11.45 -1.68 -4.71
C VAL A 123 -10.06 -2.27 -4.83
N VAL A 124 -9.16 -1.50 -5.43
CA VAL A 124 -7.74 -1.84 -5.48
C VAL A 124 -7.01 -1.03 -4.44
N LEU A 125 -6.20 -1.71 -3.64
CA LEU A 125 -5.26 -1.07 -2.74
C LEU A 125 -3.86 -1.18 -3.34
N VAL A 126 -3.20 -0.04 -3.48
CA VAL A 126 -1.79 0.03 -3.84
C VAL A 126 -1.00 0.01 -2.54
N VAL A 127 -0.13 -0.96 -2.41
CA VAL A 127 0.60 -1.27 -1.18
C VAL A 127 2.08 -1.17 -1.46
N GLN A 128 2.79 -0.41 -0.62
CA GLN A 128 4.24 -0.35 -0.67
C GLN A 128 4.81 -1.42 0.26
N ILE A 129 5.67 -2.28 -0.28
CA ILE A 129 6.15 -3.50 0.38
C ILE A 129 7.68 -3.56 0.33
N ILE A 130 8.30 -3.95 1.43
CA ILE A 130 9.73 -4.26 1.51
C ILE A 130 9.95 -5.69 1.01
N THR A 131 10.85 -5.86 0.04
CA THR A 131 11.23 -7.17 -0.52
C THR A 131 12.69 -7.19 -0.92
N ASP A 132 13.33 -8.36 -0.87
CA ASP A 132 14.65 -8.63 -1.43
C ASP A 132 14.60 -8.99 -2.93
N ASN A 133 13.40 -9.20 -3.50
CA ASN A 133 13.21 -9.52 -4.90
C ASN A 133 12.23 -8.56 -5.58
N LYS A 134 12.75 -7.47 -6.14
CA LYS A 134 11.95 -6.47 -6.86
C LYS A 134 11.21 -7.02 -8.08
N MET A 135 11.69 -8.12 -8.66
CA MET A 135 11.15 -8.71 -9.89
C MET A 135 10.05 -9.74 -9.62
N ALA A 136 9.83 -10.14 -8.36
CA ALA A 136 8.82 -11.12 -8.00
C ALA A 136 7.42 -10.69 -8.47
N SER A 137 6.73 -11.60 -9.15
CA SER A 137 5.36 -11.40 -9.63
C SER A 137 4.36 -11.25 -8.49
N TYR A 138 4.66 -11.83 -7.34
CA TYR A 138 3.87 -11.73 -6.12
C TYR A 138 4.80 -11.66 -4.91
N VAL A 139 4.31 -11.05 -3.83
CA VAL A 139 5.00 -10.97 -2.54
C VAL A 139 4.01 -11.35 -1.44
N THR A 140 4.37 -12.33 -0.62
CA THR A 140 3.67 -12.67 0.62
C THR A 140 4.55 -12.21 1.79
N PRO A 141 4.27 -11.06 2.40
CA PRO A 141 5.07 -10.55 3.49
C PRO A 141 4.94 -11.44 4.73
N LYS A 142 6.00 -11.49 5.53
CA LYS A 142 6.04 -12.30 6.76
C LYS A 142 5.45 -11.54 7.95
N ASN A 143 5.47 -10.21 7.90
CA ASN A 143 5.03 -9.33 8.98
C ASN A 143 4.16 -8.21 8.42
N CYS A 144 3.20 -7.73 9.22
CA CYS A 144 2.40 -6.54 8.90
C CYS A 144 3.27 -5.28 8.74
N ALA A 145 4.42 -5.21 9.41
CA ALA A 145 5.37 -4.12 9.28
C ALA A 145 6.22 -4.18 8.00
N ASP A 146 6.09 -5.22 7.18
CA ASP A 146 6.80 -5.31 5.90
C ASP A 146 6.09 -4.50 4.79
N PHE A 147 4.90 -3.94 5.07
CA PHE A 147 4.12 -3.19 4.10
C PHE A 147 3.18 -2.15 4.72
N PHE A 148 2.72 -1.21 3.89
CA PHE A 148 1.60 -0.31 4.25
C PHE A 148 0.78 0.05 3.01
N ILE A 149 -0.48 0.43 3.22
CA ILE A 149 -1.40 0.87 2.17
C ILE A 149 -1.08 2.32 1.80
N GLU A 150 -0.73 2.56 0.54
CA GLU A 150 -0.35 3.90 0.04
C GLU A 150 -1.54 4.57 -0.66
N TYR A 151 -2.31 3.82 -1.47
CA TYR A 151 -3.46 4.35 -2.21
C TYR A 151 -4.68 3.43 -2.19
N ILE A 152 -5.85 4.05 -2.30
CA ILE A 152 -7.15 3.40 -2.50
C ILE A 152 -7.67 3.82 -3.87
N VAL A 153 -8.03 2.85 -4.70
CA VAL A 153 -8.43 3.05 -6.09
C VAL A 153 -9.84 2.50 -6.29
N GLU A 154 -10.71 3.37 -6.80
CA GLU A 154 -12.12 3.06 -7.07
C GLU A 154 -12.43 3.15 -8.57
N PHE A 155 -13.34 2.28 -9.03
CA PHE A 155 -13.74 2.09 -10.43
C PHE A 155 -15.23 2.34 -10.68
#